data_AF-A0A151SCU2-F1
#
_entry.id   AF-A0A151SCU2-F1
#
_cell.length_a   1.000
_cell.length_b   1.000
_cell.length_c   1.000
_cell.angle_alpha   90.00
_cell.angle_beta   90.00
_cell.angle_gamma   90.00
#
_symmetry.space_group_name_H-M   'P 1'
#
loop_
_entity.id
_entity.type
_entity.pdbx_description
1 polymer ?
#
loop_
_entity_poly.entity_id
_entity_poly.type
_entity_poly.pdbx_seq_one_letter_code
_entity_poly.pdbx_strand_id
1 'polypeptide(L)'
;MASERECFDLSGPLHLTYVDWDNAHHRMSVAASLVQGVYVLAKDRQERRQGPNALASPWWAFFHFQLLRTLVDDVDSSIFGAIYEFKPPSSMCNDTLHRSPRYVIAFRGTITRGDSVSRDIELDIHLVRNGLHQTSRSEIAIQAVRNMVAAAGGSNIWLAGHSLGSAMAMLAGKTMAKNGIFIESFLFNPPYVSAPIERIKDKKLKHGLRFAGSVVTAGLAIAMKAKQKKSLSFDPFAALSAWVPCLFVNPSDHICSEYVGYFEHRRKMEEMGAGNIEKLATQTSLGCLVMGVLGKESDEPLHLLPSASLTVNHTPSRDFKDAHGIHQWWKPDLRLESKLYKY
;
A
#
# COMPACT_ATOMS: atom_id res chain seq x y z
N MET A 1 -27.67 -0.98 -13.69
CA MET A 1 -26.74 -1.80 -14.51
C MET A 1 -25.38 -1.75 -13.84
N ALA A 2 -24.66 -2.87 -13.80
CA ALA A 2 -23.32 -2.93 -13.24
C ALA A 2 -22.36 -2.04 -14.06
N SER A 3 -21.39 -1.40 -13.41
CA SER A 3 -20.34 -0.66 -14.11
C SER A 3 -19.46 -1.61 -14.91
N GLU A 4 -18.95 -1.18 -16.08
CA GLU A 4 -17.95 -1.94 -16.86
C GLU A 4 -16.76 -2.39 -16.01
N ARG A 5 -16.36 -1.58 -15.01
CA ARG A 5 -15.25 -1.86 -14.09
C ARG A 5 -15.51 -3.04 -13.14
N GLU A 6 -16.76 -3.46 -12.99
CA GLU A 6 -17.15 -4.62 -12.17
C GLU A 6 -17.15 -5.91 -12.97
N CYS A 7 -17.38 -5.81 -14.27
CA CYS A 7 -17.42 -6.95 -15.18
C CYS A 7 -15.99 -7.35 -15.55
N PHE A 8 -15.59 -8.55 -15.13
CA PHE A 8 -14.28 -9.10 -15.43
C PHE A 8 -14.05 -9.28 -16.93
N ASP A 9 -15.06 -9.70 -17.68
CA ASP A 9 -14.95 -9.94 -19.12
C ASP A 9 -14.77 -8.65 -19.94
N LEU A 10 -15.00 -7.49 -19.32
CA LEU A 10 -14.81 -6.18 -19.95
C LEU A 10 -13.55 -5.46 -19.47
N SER A 11 -13.28 -5.55 -18.16
CA SER A 11 -12.22 -4.75 -17.52
C SER A 11 -11.10 -5.57 -16.91
N GLY A 12 -11.20 -6.90 -16.90
CA GLY A 12 -10.22 -7.79 -16.29
C GLY A 12 -8.91 -7.88 -17.10
N PRO A 13 -7.85 -8.41 -16.49
CA PRO A 13 -6.55 -8.67 -17.13
C PRO A 13 -6.59 -9.86 -18.10
N LEU A 14 -7.49 -9.85 -19.10
CA LEU A 14 -7.73 -10.98 -20.01
C LEU A 14 -6.52 -11.35 -20.88
N HIS A 15 -5.57 -10.43 -21.05
CA HIS A 15 -4.32 -10.67 -21.75
C HIS A 15 -3.33 -11.57 -20.97
N LEU A 16 -3.51 -11.74 -19.65
CA LEU A 16 -2.65 -12.58 -18.80
C LEU A 16 -3.17 -14.03 -18.72
N THR A 17 -3.24 -14.72 -19.85
CA THR A 17 -3.67 -16.13 -19.92
C THR A 17 -2.69 -17.11 -19.25
N TYR A 18 -1.45 -16.67 -19.00
CA TYR A 18 -0.44 -17.39 -18.25
C TYR A 18 0.27 -16.46 -17.27
N VAL A 19 0.49 -16.92 -16.03
CA VAL A 19 1.18 -16.16 -14.98
C VAL A 19 2.60 -16.69 -14.79
N ASP A 20 3.57 -16.01 -15.39
CA ASP A 20 4.97 -16.05 -14.93
C ASP A 20 5.12 -15.39 -13.55
N TRP A 21 5.37 -16.18 -12.51
CA TRP A 21 5.53 -15.72 -11.12
C TRP A 21 6.89 -15.04 -10.85
N ASP A 22 7.88 -15.18 -11.73
CA ASP A 22 9.12 -14.40 -11.63
C ASP A 22 8.98 -13.01 -12.26
N ASN A 23 7.96 -12.81 -13.10
CA ASN A 23 7.67 -11.52 -13.72
C ASN A 23 6.94 -10.57 -12.75
N ALA A 24 7.60 -9.46 -12.40
CA ALA A 24 7.03 -8.45 -11.51
C ALA A 24 5.74 -7.80 -12.03
N HIS A 25 5.59 -7.62 -13.35
CA HIS A 25 4.37 -7.08 -13.96
C HIS A 25 3.19 -8.03 -13.77
N HIS A 26 3.41 -9.33 -13.99
CA HIS A 26 2.37 -10.34 -13.81
C HIS A 26 1.90 -10.39 -12.35
N ARG A 27 2.85 -10.44 -11.40
CA ARG A 27 2.53 -10.42 -9.96
C ARG A 27 1.76 -9.17 -9.54
N MET A 28 2.16 -8.00 -10.06
CA MET A 28 1.45 -6.74 -9.86
C MET A 28 0.00 -6.83 -10.36
N SER A 29 -0.21 -7.29 -11.60
CA SER A 29 -1.55 -7.39 -12.19
C SER A 29 -2.44 -8.41 -11.48
N VAL A 30 -1.89 -9.56 -11.06
CA VAL A 30 -2.60 -10.54 -10.24
C VAL A 30 -3.01 -9.92 -8.90
N ALA A 31 -2.08 -9.30 -8.17
CA ALA A 31 -2.38 -8.66 -6.89
C ALA A 31 -3.46 -7.56 -7.02
N ALA A 32 -3.38 -6.74 -8.06
CA ALA A 32 -4.38 -5.71 -8.35
C ALA A 32 -5.76 -6.33 -8.70
N SER A 33 -5.80 -7.40 -9.48
CA SER A 33 -7.04 -8.14 -9.80
C SER A 33 -7.70 -8.70 -8.54
N LEU A 34 -6.93 -9.30 -7.63
CA LEU A 34 -7.44 -9.83 -6.37
C LEU A 34 -8.02 -8.73 -5.46
N VAL A 35 -7.39 -7.54 -5.43
CA VAL A 35 -7.92 -6.36 -4.74
C VAL A 35 -9.22 -5.87 -5.38
N GLN A 36 -9.31 -5.86 -6.71
CA GLN A 36 -10.55 -5.54 -7.42
C GLN A 36 -11.67 -6.55 -7.12
N GLY A 37 -11.34 -7.83 -6.96
CA GLY A 37 -12.27 -8.85 -6.46
C GLY A 37 -12.91 -8.48 -5.12
N VAL A 38 -12.18 -7.83 -4.21
CA VAL A 38 -12.72 -7.34 -2.93
C VAL A 38 -13.70 -6.19 -3.14
N TYR A 39 -13.41 -5.26 -4.07
CA TYR A 39 -14.35 -4.21 -4.45
C TYR A 39 -15.66 -4.78 -4.98
N VAL A 40 -15.58 -5.78 -5.87
CA VAL A 40 -16.76 -6.39 -6.47
C VAL A 40 -17.52 -7.26 -5.46
N LEU A 41 -16.85 -7.98 -4.56
CA LEU A 41 -17.49 -8.68 -3.43
C LEU A 41 -18.34 -7.75 -2.58
N ALA A 42 -17.79 -6.59 -2.24
CA ALA A 42 -18.49 -5.60 -1.42
C ALA A 42 -19.67 -4.96 -2.16
N LYS A 43 -19.56 -4.74 -3.47
CA LYS A 43 -20.68 -4.29 -4.32
C LYS A 43 -21.75 -5.36 -4.49
N ASP A 44 -21.36 -6.61 -4.72
CA ASP A 44 -22.29 -7.75 -4.78
C ASP A 44 -23.14 -7.81 -3.52
N ARG A 45 -22.53 -7.61 -2.34
CA ARG A 45 -23.27 -7.47 -1.08
C ARG A 45 -24.22 -6.26 -1.08
N GLN A 46 -23.74 -5.07 -1.45
CA GLN A 46 -24.55 -3.84 -1.44
C GLN A 46 -25.77 -3.93 -2.38
N GLU A 47 -25.60 -4.56 -3.54
CA GLU A 47 -26.62 -4.72 -4.57
C GLU A 47 -27.40 -6.04 -4.45
N ARG A 48 -27.10 -6.86 -3.43
CA ARG A 48 -27.69 -8.19 -3.21
C ARG A 48 -27.53 -9.14 -4.42
N ARG A 49 -26.41 -9.02 -5.16
CA ARG A 49 -26.05 -9.95 -6.21
C ARG A 49 -25.56 -11.26 -5.59
N GLN A 50 -26.19 -12.37 -5.96
CA GLN A 50 -25.88 -13.70 -5.46
C GLN A 50 -25.93 -14.73 -6.58
N GLY A 51 -25.24 -15.87 -6.38
CA GLY A 51 -25.23 -16.98 -7.32
C GLY A 51 -24.79 -16.53 -8.72
N PRO A 52 -25.55 -16.86 -9.79
CA PRO A 52 -25.23 -16.47 -11.16
C PRO A 52 -25.12 -14.95 -11.40
N ASN A 53 -25.72 -14.14 -10.53
CA ASN A 53 -25.69 -12.67 -10.66
C ASN A 53 -24.45 -12.05 -9.99
N ALA A 54 -23.70 -12.81 -9.17
CA ALA A 54 -22.51 -12.31 -8.50
C ALA A 54 -21.37 -12.14 -9.52
N LEU A 55 -20.69 -10.99 -9.47
CA LEU A 55 -19.66 -10.63 -10.44
C LEU A 55 -18.24 -10.81 -9.91
N ALA A 56 -18.09 -11.11 -8.63
CA ALA A 56 -16.78 -11.06 -7.99
C ALA A 56 -15.86 -12.23 -8.38
N SER A 57 -16.40 -13.44 -8.55
CA SER A 57 -15.59 -14.66 -8.65
C SER A 57 -14.56 -14.71 -9.78
N PRO A 58 -14.82 -14.18 -10.99
CA PRO A 58 -13.83 -14.21 -12.05
C PRO A 58 -12.54 -13.46 -11.71
N TRP A 59 -12.59 -12.41 -10.86
CA TRP A 59 -11.43 -11.59 -10.49
C TRP A 59 -10.30 -12.36 -9.80
N TRP A 60 -10.61 -13.49 -9.16
CA TRP A 60 -9.63 -14.39 -8.56
C TRP A 60 -9.58 -15.76 -9.25
N ALA A 61 -10.72 -16.28 -9.71
CA ALA A 61 -10.80 -17.61 -10.31
C ALA A 61 -10.00 -17.71 -11.62
N PHE A 62 -9.92 -16.62 -12.38
CA PHE A 62 -9.11 -16.57 -13.61
C PHE A 62 -7.63 -16.88 -13.35
N PHE A 63 -7.11 -16.52 -12.17
CA PHE A 63 -5.75 -16.78 -11.75
C PHE A 63 -5.62 -18.01 -10.84
N HIS A 64 -6.59 -18.92 -10.89
CA HIS A 64 -6.62 -20.16 -10.10
C HIS A 64 -6.62 -19.94 -8.59
N PHE A 65 -7.14 -18.82 -8.11
CA PHE A 65 -7.41 -18.63 -6.69
C PHE A 65 -8.82 -19.09 -6.33
N GLN A 66 -9.03 -19.36 -5.05
CA GLN A 66 -10.34 -19.54 -4.44
C GLN A 66 -10.50 -18.57 -3.27
N LEU A 67 -11.71 -18.04 -3.08
CA LEU A 67 -12.05 -17.26 -1.90
C LEU A 67 -12.13 -18.18 -0.68
N LEU A 68 -11.19 -18.01 0.26
CA LEU A 68 -11.18 -18.77 1.51
C LEU A 68 -12.08 -18.13 2.56
N ARG A 69 -11.96 -16.81 2.74
CA ARG A 69 -12.71 -16.06 3.75
C ARG A 69 -12.82 -14.58 3.39
N THR A 70 -13.95 -13.95 3.72
CA THR A 70 -14.10 -12.49 3.69
C THR A 70 -13.73 -11.86 5.03
N LEU A 71 -13.15 -10.66 4.98
CA LEU A 71 -12.91 -9.81 6.15
C LEU A 71 -14.01 -8.75 6.18
N VAL A 72 -14.81 -8.80 7.23
CA VAL A 72 -16.03 -8.00 7.41
C VAL A 72 -15.85 -7.08 8.59
N ASP A 73 -16.19 -5.81 8.41
CA ASP A 73 -16.18 -4.81 9.46
C ASP A 73 -17.32 -5.09 10.45
N ASP A 74 -17.04 -5.07 11.74
CA ASP A 74 -18.03 -5.30 12.79
C ASP A 74 -18.98 -4.10 12.99
N VAL A 75 -18.56 -2.90 12.58
CA VAL A 75 -19.36 -1.67 12.71
C VAL A 75 -20.46 -1.59 11.65
N ASP A 76 -20.11 -1.69 10.36
CA ASP A 76 -21.05 -1.49 9.25
C ASP A 76 -21.33 -2.77 8.44
N SER A 77 -20.77 -3.90 8.89
CA SER A 77 -20.85 -5.20 8.19
C SER A 77 -20.30 -5.17 6.76
N SER A 78 -19.53 -4.16 6.38
CA SER A 78 -18.96 -4.06 5.03
C SER A 78 -17.80 -5.03 4.86
N ILE A 79 -17.75 -5.68 3.70
CA ILE A 79 -16.58 -6.47 3.29
C ILE A 79 -15.49 -5.47 2.95
N PHE A 80 -14.37 -5.49 3.67
CA PHE A 80 -13.23 -4.58 3.43
C PHE A 80 -11.97 -5.33 2.99
N GLY A 81 -11.95 -6.66 3.15
CA GLY A 81 -10.86 -7.51 2.69
C GLY A 81 -11.32 -8.92 2.36
N ALA A 82 -10.40 -9.70 1.80
CA ALA A 82 -10.60 -11.12 1.52
C ALA A 82 -9.26 -11.87 1.64
N ILE A 83 -9.35 -13.15 1.99
CA ILE A 83 -8.25 -14.11 1.95
C ILE A 83 -8.52 -15.06 0.80
N TYR A 84 -7.58 -15.14 -0.12
CA TYR A 84 -7.60 -16.06 -1.25
C TYR A 84 -6.55 -17.15 -1.06
N GLU A 85 -6.88 -18.37 -1.50
CA GLU A 85 -5.95 -19.51 -1.55
C GLU A 85 -5.65 -19.87 -3.00
N PHE A 86 -4.37 -20.02 -3.34
CA PHE A 86 -3.95 -20.44 -4.68
C PHE A 86 -4.14 -21.95 -4.84
N LYS A 87 -4.91 -22.36 -5.85
CA LYS A 87 -5.18 -23.75 -6.21
C LYS A 87 -4.98 -23.98 -7.71
N PRO A 88 -3.72 -24.03 -8.18
CA PRO A 88 -3.44 -24.30 -9.57
C PRO A 88 -3.89 -25.72 -9.96
N PRO A 89 -4.23 -25.95 -11.24
CA PRO A 89 -4.44 -27.29 -11.76
C PRO A 89 -3.21 -28.18 -11.54
N SER A 90 -3.42 -29.48 -11.35
CA SER A 90 -2.35 -30.46 -11.08
C SER A 90 -1.25 -30.47 -12.15
N SER A 91 -1.59 -30.12 -13.39
CA SER A 91 -0.66 -30.00 -14.52
C SER A 91 0.34 -28.85 -14.40
N MET A 92 0.06 -27.83 -13.56
CA MET A 92 0.92 -26.65 -13.37
C MET A 92 1.77 -26.72 -12.09
N CYS A 93 1.59 -27.75 -11.25
CA CYS A 93 2.22 -27.84 -9.93
C CYS A 93 3.76 -27.91 -9.94
N ASN A 94 4.40 -28.38 -11.02
CA ASN A 94 5.86 -28.54 -11.03
C ASN A 94 6.62 -27.26 -11.44
N ASP A 95 6.02 -26.40 -12.28
CA ASP A 95 6.67 -25.17 -12.79
C ASP A 95 6.33 -23.90 -11.99
N THR A 96 5.23 -23.89 -11.21
CA THR A 96 4.66 -22.65 -10.62
C THR A 96 4.99 -22.42 -9.13
N LEU A 97 5.68 -23.35 -8.46
CA LEU A 97 5.94 -23.25 -7.01
C LEU A 97 7.03 -22.22 -6.65
N HIS A 98 7.83 -21.80 -7.62
CA HIS A 98 8.82 -20.75 -7.37
C HIS A 98 8.12 -19.38 -7.36
N ARG A 99 8.18 -18.66 -6.22
CA ARG A 99 7.59 -17.32 -5.98
C ARG A 99 6.07 -17.15 -6.03
N SER A 100 5.27 -18.18 -6.32
CA SER A 100 3.81 -18.06 -6.18
C SER A 100 3.41 -17.98 -4.70
N PRO A 101 2.39 -17.18 -4.35
CA PRO A 101 1.85 -17.17 -3.00
C PRO A 101 0.94 -18.38 -2.82
N ARG A 102 0.93 -18.97 -1.62
CA ARG A 102 -0.14 -19.90 -1.24
C ARG A 102 -1.40 -19.14 -0.87
N TYR A 103 -1.25 -17.99 -0.20
CA TYR A 103 -2.35 -17.15 0.25
C TYR A 103 -2.13 -15.69 -0.12
N VAL A 104 -3.22 -14.99 -0.45
CA VAL A 104 -3.21 -13.54 -0.64
C VAL A 104 -4.26 -12.92 0.26
N ILE A 105 -3.85 -11.96 1.09
CA ILE A 105 -4.75 -11.15 1.91
C ILE A 105 -4.88 -9.79 1.22
N ALA A 106 -6.04 -9.56 0.62
CA ALA A 106 -6.31 -8.37 -0.18
C ALA A 106 -7.26 -7.43 0.56
N PHE A 107 -6.98 -6.12 0.49
CA PHE A 107 -7.78 -5.06 1.11
C PHE A 107 -8.23 -4.03 0.08
N ARG A 108 -9.52 -3.77 0.01
CA ARG A 108 -10.03 -2.67 -0.83
C ARG A 108 -9.88 -1.33 -0.14
N GLY A 109 -9.84 -0.27 -0.93
CA GLY A 109 -10.10 1.08 -0.45
C GLY A 109 -11.61 1.38 -0.42
N THR A 110 -11.91 2.67 -0.43
CA THR A 110 -13.26 3.18 -0.24
C THR A 110 -14.13 2.96 -1.47
N ILE A 111 -15.36 2.49 -1.26
CA ILE A 111 -16.38 2.38 -2.32
C ILE A 111 -17.06 3.73 -2.39
N THR A 112 -16.69 4.51 -3.38
CA THR A 112 -17.21 5.85 -3.60
C THR A 112 -18.35 5.83 -4.62
N ARG A 113 -19.33 6.70 -4.45
CA ARG A 113 -20.49 6.82 -5.37
C ARG A 113 -20.35 8.09 -6.21
N GLY A 114 -20.19 7.95 -7.52
CA GLY A 114 -20.28 9.07 -8.46
C GLY A 114 -19.25 10.18 -8.20
N ASP A 115 -19.73 11.38 -7.89
CA ASP A 115 -18.92 12.61 -7.79
C ASP A 115 -18.32 12.86 -6.39
N SER A 116 -18.67 12.06 -5.38
CA SER A 116 -18.12 12.20 -4.02
C SER A 116 -16.72 11.62 -3.82
N VAL A 117 -16.13 11.02 -4.86
CA VAL A 117 -14.90 10.21 -4.77
C VAL A 117 -13.76 10.92 -4.06
N SER A 118 -13.45 12.17 -4.45
CA SER A 118 -12.35 12.92 -3.83
C SER A 118 -12.62 13.27 -2.38
N ARG A 119 -13.87 13.62 -2.04
CA ARG A 119 -14.28 14.00 -0.68
C ARG A 119 -14.25 12.80 0.27
N ASP A 120 -14.75 11.65 -0.18
CA ASP A 120 -14.75 10.43 0.62
C ASP A 120 -13.30 9.99 0.90
N ILE A 121 -12.43 10.03 -0.12
CA ILE A 121 -11.02 9.71 0.08
C ILE A 121 -10.31 10.72 0.98
N GLU A 122 -10.62 12.02 0.88
CA GLU A 122 -10.06 13.03 1.78
C GLU A 122 -10.45 12.77 3.25
N LEU A 123 -11.70 12.40 3.51
CA LEU A 123 -12.15 11.98 4.84
C LEU A 123 -11.42 10.72 5.33
N ASP A 124 -11.16 9.76 4.45
CA ASP A 124 -10.39 8.56 4.79
C ASP A 124 -8.90 8.86 5.04
N ILE A 125 -8.33 9.86 4.36
CA ILE A 125 -6.96 10.34 4.65
C ILE A 125 -6.90 10.94 6.06
N HIS A 126 -7.94 11.66 6.49
CA HIS A 126 -8.04 12.11 7.88
C HIS A 126 -8.07 10.93 8.86
N LEU A 127 -8.75 9.84 8.54
CA LEU A 127 -8.73 8.61 9.35
C LEU A 127 -7.32 7.99 9.40
N VAL A 128 -6.62 7.94 8.26
CA VAL A 128 -5.22 7.47 8.19
C VAL A 128 -4.30 8.32 9.05
N ARG A 129 -4.51 9.65 9.06
CA ARG A 129 -3.72 10.58 9.87
C ARG A 129 -4.00 10.46 11.37
N ASN A 130 -5.25 10.25 11.74
CA ASN A 130 -5.72 10.44 13.11
C ASN A 130 -5.92 9.15 13.91
N GLY A 131 -5.82 7.97 13.28
CA GLY A 131 -5.89 6.71 14.05
C GLY A 131 -6.34 5.47 13.28
N LEU A 132 -5.86 5.22 12.06
CA LEU A 132 -6.23 3.99 11.33
C LEU A 132 -6.01 2.72 12.17
N HIS A 133 -4.92 2.67 12.95
CA HIS A 133 -4.58 1.56 13.84
C HIS A 133 -5.53 1.39 15.05
N GLN A 134 -6.43 2.35 15.28
CA GLN A 134 -7.46 2.32 16.32
C GLN A 134 -8.84 1.93 15.75
N THR A 135 -8.90 1.57 14.47
CA THR A 135 -10.14 1.13 13.83
C THR A 135 -10.30 -0.37 13.96
N SER A 136 -11.53 -0.85 14.11
CA SER A 136 -11.84 -2.29 14.15
C SER A 136 -11.34 -3.01 12.90
N ARG A 137 -11.47 -2.41 11.70
CA ARG A 137 -10.92 -2.95 10.45
C ARG A 137 -9.42 -3.22 10.53
N SER A 138 -8.66 -2.32 11.15
CA SER A 138 -7.21 -2.49 11.29
C SER A 138 -6.85 -3.62 12.25
N GLU A 139 -7.57 -3.77 13.35
CA GLU A 139 -7.38 -4.86 14.30
C GLU A 139 -7.71 -6.21 13.66
N ILE A 140 -8.86 -6.29 12.97
CA ILE A 140 -9.27 -7.49 12.22
C ILE A 140 -8.24 -7.83 11.14
N ALA A 141 -7.73 -6.84 10.41
CA ALA A 141 -6.71 -7.04 9.39
C ALA A 141 -5.40 -7.59 9.98
N ILE A 142 -4.86 -6.96 11.02
CA ILE A 142 -3.64 -7.40 11.69
C ILE A 142 -3.81 -8.81 12.24
N GLN A 143 -4.95 -9.10 12.88
CA GLN A 143 -5.21 -10.42 13.43
C GLN A 143 -5.36 -11.49 12.33
N ALA A 144 -6.01 -11.16 11.21
CA ALA A 144 -6.08 -12.06 10.06
C ALA A 144 -4.69 -12.38 9.50
N VAL A 145 -3.82 -11.38 9.37
CA VAL A 145 -2.43 -11.57 8.92
C VAL A 145 -1.66 -12.45 9.90
N ARG A 146 -1.72 -12.16 11.21
CA ARG A 146 -1.07 -12.98 12.26
C ARG A 146 -1.51 -14.44 12.21
N ASN A 147 -2.81 -14.68 12.09
CA ASN A 147 -3.36 -16.04 12.03
C ASN A 147 -2.87 -16.78 10.78
N MET A 148 -2.87 -16.13 9.62
CA MET A 148 -2.38 -16.74 8.39
C MET A 148 -0.88 -17.01 8.46
N VAL A 149 -0.08 -16.08 8.99
CA VAL A 149 1.36 -16.27 9.18
C VAL A 149 1.65 -17.44 10.13
N ALA A 150 0.89 -17.57 11.22
CA ALA A 150 1.03 -18.70 12.13
C ALA A 150 0.64 -20.04 11.47
N ALA A 151 -0.36 -20.06 10.59
CA ALA A 151 -0.84 -21.26 9.94
C ALA A 151 0.00 -21.70 8.72
N ALA A 152 0.53 -20.74 7.95
CA ALA A 152 1.12 -21.01 6.64
C ALA A 152 2.58 -20.53 6.49
N GLY A 153 3.10 -19.75 7.44
CA GLY A 153 4.41 -19.10 7.33
C GLY A 153 4.37 -17.83 6.46
N GLY A 154 5.16 -16.83 6.82
CA GLY A 154 5.15 -15.50 6.17
C GLY A 154 5.58 -15.51 4.70
N SER A 155 6.45 -16.44 4.29
CA SER A 155 6.94 -16.56 2.91
C SER A 155 5.88 -17.03 1.92
N ASN A 156 4.79 -17.63 2.41
CA ASN A 156 3.71 -18.18 1.59
C ASN A 156 2.53 -17.20 1.43
N ILE A 157 2.66 -15.97 1.93
CA ILE A 157 1.58 -14.99 2.03
C ILE A 157 1.96 -13.73 1.29
N TRP A 158 1.01 -13.18 0.53
CA TRP A 158 1.06 -11.80 0.06
C TRP A 158 0.08 -10.91 0.79
N LEU A 159 0.48 -9.67 1.04
CA LEU A 159 -0.44 -8.58 1.36
C LEU A 159 -0.68 -7.74 0.11
N ALA A 160 -1.93 -7.41 -0.19
CA ALA A 160 -2.26 -6.52 -1.28
C ALA A 160 -3.29 -5.50 -0.84
N GLY A 161 -3.16 -4.25 -1.25
CA GLY A 161 -4.14 -3.24 -0.91
C GLY A 161 -4.14 -2.05 -1.85
N HIS A 162 -5.30 -1.43 -2.01
CA HIS A 162 -5.48 -0.21 -2.80
C HIS A 162 -6.01 0.95 -1.97
N SER A 163 -5.45 2.15 -2.16
CA SER A 163 -5.92 3.37 -1.47
C SER A 163 -5.92 3.17 0.06
N LEU A 164 -7.04 3.37 0.76
CA LEU A 164 -7.17 3.05 2.18
C LEU A 164 -6.82 1.57 2.50
N GLY A 165 -7.14 0.63 1.62
CA GLY A 165 -6.75 -0.77 1.75
C GLY A 165 -5.23 -0.98 1.68
N SER A 166 -4.54 -0.15 0.91
CA SER A 166 -3.07 -0.14 0.86
C SER A 166 -2.46 0.35 2.17
N ALA A 167 -3.07 1.36 2.79
CA ALA A 167 -2.70 1.80 4.13
C ALA A 167 -2.90 0.68 5.18
N MET A 168 -4.01 -0.07 5.12
CA MET A 168 -4.22 -1.23 6.00
C MET A 168 -3.19 -2.34 5.77
N ALA A 169 -2.91 -2.68 4.51
CA ALA A 169 -1.87 -3.65 4.15
C ALA A 169 -0.49 -3.21 4.66
N MET A 170 -0.17 -1.92 4.53
CA MET A 170 1.07 -1.34 5.01
C MET A 170 1.19 -1.40 6.54
N LEU A 171 0.10 -1.12 7.27
CA LEU A 171 0.07 -1.18 8.73
C LEU A 171 0.30 -2.62 9.22
N ALA A 172 -0.39 -3.58 8.62
CA ALA A 172 -0.20 -4.99 8.94
C ALA A 172 1.22 -5.47 8.59
N GLY A 173 1.73 -5.09 7.41
CA GLY A 173 3.08 -5.40 6.95
C GLY A 173 4.16 -4.85 7.89
N LYS A 174 4.06 -3.57 8.29
CA LYS A 174 4.95 -2.97 9.30
C LYS A 174 4.88 -3.71 10.63
N THR A 175 3.69 -4.08 11.08
CA THR A 175 3.48 -4.81 12.33
C THR A 175 4.19 -6.16 12.30
N MET A 176 4.14 -6.87 11.16
CA MET A 176 4.85 -8.14 10.99
C MET A 176 6.36 -7.95 10.86
N ALA A 177 6.80 -6.94 10.11
CA ALA A 177 8.22 -6.63 9.89
C ALA A 177 8.95 -6.25 11.18
N LYS A 178 8.28 -5.52 12.10
CA LYS A 178 8.82 -5.23 13.44
C LYS A 178 9.12 -6.49 14.27
N ASN A 179 8.46 -7.61 13.94
CA ASN A 179 8.67 -8.91 14.56
C ASN A 179 9.58 -9.83 13.70
N GLY A 180 10.30 -9.26 12.73
CA GLY A 180 11.24 -10.00 11.86
C GLY A 180 10.58 -10.80 10.74
N ILE A 181 9.28 -10.58 10.46
CA ILE A 181 8.53 -11.32 9.44
C ILE A 181 8.25 -10.39 8.26
N PHE A 182 9.00 -10.60 7.18
CA PHE A 182 8.94 -9.75 5.98
C PHE A 182 7.99 -10.36 4.94
N ILE A 183 6.74 -9.90 4.94
CA ILE A 183 5.71 -10.39 4.02
C ILE A 183 5.78 -9.60 2.72
N GLU A 184 5.79 -10.30 1.59
CA GLU A 184 5.72 -9.66 0.27
C GLU A 184 4.40 -8.88 0.15
N SER A 185 4.51 -7.61 -0.21
CA SER A 185 3.41 -6.64 -0.06
C SER A 185 3.27 -5.78 -1.30
N PHE A 186 2.05 -5.67 -1.82
CA PHE A 186 1.68 -4.91 -3.01
C PHE A 186 0.78 -3.74 -2.62
N LEU A 187 1.37 -2.55 -2.58
CA LEU A 187 0.76 -1.34 -2.05
C LEU A 187 0.39 -0.40 -3.20
N PHE A 188 -0.88 -0.41 -3.61
CA PHE A 188 -1.38 0.38 -4.74
C PHE A 188 -1.94 1.71 -4.27
N ASN A 189 -1.38 2.81 -4.78
CA ASN A 189 -1.81 4.18 -4.53
C ASN A 189 -2.11 4.49 -3.04
N PRO A 190 -1.23 4.10 -2.09
CA PRO A 190 -1.47 4.41 -0.69
C PRO A 190 -1.49 5.92 -0.46
N PRO A 191 -2.26 6.42 0.52
CA PRO A 191 -2.20 7.81 0.90
C PRO A 191 -0.85 8.19 1.51
N TYR A 192 -0.35 9.36 1.10
CA TYR A 192 0.81 10.02 1.69
C TYR A 192 0.33 11.25 2.47
N VAL A 193 0.46 11.20 3.79
CA VAL A 193 -0.12 12.21 4.69
C VAL A 193 0.90 13.31 4.98
N SER A 194 1.19 14.16 3.99
CA SER A 194 2.03 15.36 4.14
C SER A 194 1.55 16.53 3.29
N ALA A 195 2.21 17.69 3.45
CA ALA A 195 2.06 18.79 2.51
C ALA A 195 2.45 18.32 1.08
N PRO A 196 1.67 18.68 0.04
CA PRO A 196 1.84 18.14 -1.30
C PRO A 196 2.95 18.89 -2.08
N ILE A 197 4.21 18.67 -1.70
CA ILE A 197 5.39 19.32 -2.28
C ILE A 197 5.66 18.86 -3.73
N GLU A 198 5.29 17.64 -4.09
CA GLU A 198 5.42 17.06 -5.42
C GLU A 198 4.58 17.79 -6.47
N ARG A 199 3.49 18.45 -6.07
CA ARG A 199 2.67 19.30 -6.95
C ARG A 199 3.40 20.51 -7.52
N ILE A 200 4.51 20.93 -6.91
CA ILE A 200 5.27 22.10 -7.34
C ILE A 200 5.95 21.79 -8.68
N LYS A 201 5.59 22.52 -9.75
CA LYS A 201 6.16 22.30 -11.09
C LYS A 201 7.65 22.65 -11.17
N ASP A 202 8.07 23.69 -10.44
CA ASP A 202 9.46 24.11 -10.40
C ASP A 202 10.32 23.10 -9.63
N LYS A 203 11.23 22.43 -10.34
CA LYS A 203 12.13 21.43 -9.78
C LYS A 203 13.14 22.01 -8.78
N LYS A 204 13.62 23.24 -8.99
CA LYS A 204 14.58 23.90 -8.09
C LYS A 204 13.88 24.30 -6.79
N LEU A 205 12.70 24.89 -6.88
CA LEU A 205 11.91 25.28 -5.71
C LEU A 205 11.45 24.05 -4.91
N LYS A 206 11.00 22.98 -5.60
CA LYS A 206 10.67 21.69 -5.00
C LYS A 206 11.85 21.12 -4.20
N HIS A 207 13.03 21.09 -4.79
CA HIS A 207 14.23 20.55 -4.14
C HIS A 207 14.68 21.43 -2.97
N GLY A 208 14.67 22.76 -3.15
CA GLY A 208 15.03 23.71 -2.09
C GLY A 208 14.12 23.60 -0.88
N LEU A 209 12.80 23.44 -1.08
CA LEU A 209 11.85 23.29 0.01
C LEU A 209 12.04 21.99 0.79
N ARG A 210 12.27 20.87 0.09
CA ARG A 210 12.55 19.57 0.75
C ARG A 210 13.87 19.62 1.53
N PHE A 211 14.93 20.18 0.94
CA PHE A 211 16.23 20.31 1.58
C PHE A 211 16.16 21.18 2.85
N ALA A 212 15.54 22.37 2.75
CA ALA A 212 15.35 23.25 3.89
C ALA A 212 14.52 22.58 5.00
N GLY A 213 13.45 21.87 4.63
CA GLY A 213 12.63 21.10 5.57
C GLY A 213 13.44 20.05 6.34
N SER A 214 14.27 19.27 5.63
CA SER A 214 15.13 18.25 6.25
C SER A 214 16.15 18.86 7.21
N VAL A 215 16.82 19.95 6.82
CA VAL A 215 17.82 20.62 7.68
C VAL A 215 17.19 21.18 8.95
N VAL A 216 16.03 21.85 8.83
CA VAL A 216 15.30 22.37 9.99
C VAL A 216 14.88 21.24 10.94
N THR A 217 14.35 20.15 10.38
CA THR A 217 13.92 18.98 11.17
C THR A 217 15.10 18.29 11.86
N ALA A 218 16.22 18.13 11.17
CA ALA A 218 17.45 17.59 11.75
C ALA A 218 18.04 18.51 12.83
N GLY A 219 17.99 19.83 12.66
CA GLY A 219 18.39 20.79 13.70
C GLY A 219 17.56 20.65 14.97
N LEU A 220 16.24 20.49 14.83
CA LEU A 220 15.33 20.22 15.95
C LEU A 220 15.67 18.89 16.64
N ALA A 221 15.98 17.85 15.86
CA ALA A 221 16.39 16.53 16.35
C ALA A 221 17.59 16.60 17.31
N ILE A 222 18.63 17.32 16.88
CA ILE A 222 19.88 17.46 17.64
C ILE A 222 19.58 18.19 18.95
N ALA A 223 18.81 19.28 18.89
CA ALA A 223 18.41 20.05 20.06
C ALA A 223 17.58 19.22 21.06
N MET A 224 16.70 18.35 20.58
CA MET A 224 15.91 17.45 21.43
C MET A 224 16.75 16.34 22.05
N LYS A 225 17.64 15.69 21.29
CA LYS A 225 18.57 14.67 21.80
C LYS A 225 19.53 15.24 22.85
N ALA A 226 19.95 16.51 22.72
CA ALA A 226 20.76 17.19 23.73
C ALA A 226 20.01 17.42 25.06
N LYS A 227 18.67 17.45 25.04
CA LYS A 227 17.83 17.63 26.24
C LYS A 227 17.44 16.30 26.93
N GLN A 228 17.52 15.16 26.25
CA GLN A 228 17.16 13.85 26.82
C GLN A 228 18.42 13.02 27.20
N LYS A 229 18.53 12.61 28.47
CA LYS A 229 19.57 11.65 28.91
C LYS A 229 19.30 10.27 28.31
N LYS A 230 20.33 9.69 27.68
CA LYS A 230 20.42 8.36 27.05
C LYS A 230 19.35 7.35 27.52
N SER A 231 18.25 7.23 26.77
CA SER A 231 17.56 5.96 26.61
C SER A 231 18.13 5.27 25.36
N LEU A 232 18.37 3.96 25.44
CA LEU A 232 18.76 3.12 24.29
C LEU A 232 17.74 3.35 23.16
N SER A 233 18.15 4.09 22.13
CA SER A 233 17.27 4.42 21.01
C SER A 233 17.11 3.20 20.12
N PHE A 234 16.01 2.47 20.26
CA PHE A 234 15.53 1.59 19.20
C PHE A 234 15.33 2.45 17.94
N ASP A 235 15.94 2.08 16.82
CA ASP A 235 15.71 2.74 15.53
C ASP A 235 14.63 1.95 14.77
N PRO A 236 13.35 2.40 14.80
CA PRO A 236 12.26 1.70 14.14
C PRO A 236 12.49 1.55 12.64
N PHE A 237 13.25 2.47 12.06
CA PHE A 237 13.52 2.55 10.64
C PHE A 237 14.56 1.51 10.20
N ALA A 238 15.60 1.31 11.03
CA ALA A 238 16.54 0.20 10.85
C ALA A 238 15.85 -1.16 10.99
N ALA A 239 14.96 -1.33 11.97
CA ALA A 239 14.20 -2.58 12.14
C ALA A 239 13.27 -2.89 10.94
N LEU A 240 12.70 -1.84 10.33
CA LEU A 240 11.85 -1.97 9.13
C LEU A 240 12.63 -2.01 7.81
N SER A 241 13.94 -1.73 7.81
CA SER A 241 14.74 -1.57 6.57
C SER A 241 14.83 -2.81 5.70
N ALA A 242 14.75 -4.00 6.32
CA ALA A 242 14.75 -5.28 5.64
C ALA A 242 13.42 -5.59 4.94
N TRP A 243 12.33 -4.94 5.34
CA TRP A 243 11.04 -5.07 4.66
C TRP A 243 11.00 -4.15 3.44
N VAL A 244 10.84 -4.74 2.25
CA VAL A 244 10.82 -4.01 0.98
C VAL A 244 9.47 -4.27 0.28
N PRO A 245 8.42 -3.50 0.60
CA PRO A 245 7.15 -3.61 -0.12
C PRO A 245 7.29 -3.12 -1.56
N CYS A 246 6.50 -3.71 -2.46
CA CYS A 246 6.23 -3.18 -3.80
C CYS A 246 5.23 -2.02 -3.66
N LEU A 247 5.67 -0.82 -4.00
CA LEU A 247 4.90 0.41 -3.87
C LEU A 247 4.58 0.96 -5.25
N PHE A 248 3.29 0.99 -5.59
CA PHE A 248 2.81 1.39 -6.91
C PHE A 248 2.12 2.75 -6.82
N VAL A 249 2.60 3.73 -7.59
CA VAL A 249 2.10 5.11 -7.54
C VAL A 249 1.94 5.72 -8.92
N ASN A 250 1.04 6.70 -9.03
CA ASN A 250 0.83 7.47 -10.24
C ASN A 250 1.12 8.96 -9.98
N PRO A 251 1.99 9.64 -10.76
CA PRO A 251 2.26 11.07 -10.57
C PRO A 251 1.03 11.97 -10.72
N SER A 252 0.02 11.55 -11.49
CA SER A 252 -1.26 12.25 -11.65
C SER A 252 -2.22 12.03 -10.49
N ASP A 253 -1.89 11.12 -9.56
CA ASP A 253 -2.62 10.88 -8.33
C ASP A 253 -2.00 11.66 -7.17
N HIS A 254 -2.64 12.77 -6.81
CA HIS A 254 -2.16 13.65 -5.74
C HIS A 254 -2.25 13.06 -4.32
N ILE A 255 -2.85 11.87 -4.15
CA ILE A 255 -2.90 11.16 -2.87
C ILE A 255 -1.58 10.43 -2.61
N CYS A 256 -0.97 9.87 -3.66
CA CYS A 256 0.22 9.01 -3.52
C CYS A 256 1.47 9.58 -4.20
N SER A 257 1.37 10.60 -5.04
CA SER A 257 2.53 11.10 -5.81
C SER A 257 3.69 11.59 -4.94
N GLU A 258 3.45 12.02 -3.70
CA GLU A 258 4.50 12.41 -2.75
C GLU A 258 5.51 11.30 -2.45
N TYR A 259 5.14 10.03 -2.59
CA TYR A 259 6.10 8.92 -2.43
C TYR A 259 7.26 9.03 -3.43
N VAL A 260 7.00 9.49 -4.66
CA VAL A 260 8.05 9.69 -5.68
C VAL A 260 9.06 10.69 -5.18
N GLY A 261 8.59 11.86 -4.76
CA GLY A 261 9.47 12.90 -4.27
C GLY A 261 10.13 12.54 -2.94
N TYR A 262 9.47 11.77 -2.07
CA TYR A 262 10.03 11.28 -0.81
C TYR A 262 11.28 10.42 -1.05
N PHE A 263 11.16 9.40 -1.91
CA PHE A 263 12.28 8.50 -2.20
C PHE A 263 13.38 9.18 -3.03
N GLU A 264 13.02 10.00 -4.02
CA GLU A 264 13.98 10.76 -4.82
C GLU A 264 14.76 11.78 -3.97
N HIS A 265 14.10 12.43 -3.01
CA HIS A 265 14.77 13.35 -2.09
C HIS A 265 15.78 12.62 -1.21
N ARG A 266 15.40 11.48 -0.63
CA ARG A 266 16.31 10.66 0.17
C ARG A 266 17.54 10.22 -0.63
N ARG A 267 17.35 9.77 -1.87
CA ARG A 267 18.47 9.39 -2.74
C ARG A 267 19.41 10.57 -3.02
N LYS A 268 18.86 11.74 -3.36
CA LYS A 268 19.67 12.95 -3.60
C LYS A 268 20.43 13.40 -2.36
N MET A 269 19.81 13.32 -1.18
CA MET A 269 20.48 13.64 0.08
C MET A 269 21.68 12.71 0.31
N GLU A 270 21.55 11.43 0.00
CA GLU A 270 22.67 10.47 0.04
C GLU A 270 23.77 10.84 -0.98
N GLU A 271 23.41 11.11 -2.24
CA GLU A 271 24.33 11.51 -3.32
C GLU A 271 25.11 12.79 -2.98
N MET A 272 24.50 13.72 -2.24
CA MET A 272 25.12 14.98 -1.80
C MET A 272 25.94 14.84 -0.50
N GLY A 273 26.08 13.64 0.07
CA GLY A 273 26.75 13.42 1.35
C GLY A 273 25.95 13.91 2.57
N ALA A 274 24.70 14.30 2.38
CA ALA A 274 23.77 14.77 3.42
C ALA A 274 22.82 13.67 3.92
N GLY A 275 23.10 12.40 3.61
CA GLY A 275 22.27 11.24 3.98
C GLY A 275 21.99 11.15 5.49
N ASN A 276 23.00 11.40 6.32
CA ASN A 276 22.85 11.40 7.79
C ASN A 276 21.88 12.48 8.30
N ILE A 277 21.81 13.64 7.63
CA ILE A 277 20.87 14.72 7.96
C ILE A 277 19.44 14.24 7.67
N GLU A 278 19.24 13.63 6.51
CA GLU A 278 17.94 13.10 6.10
C GLU A 278 17.47 11.93 6.96
N LYS A 279 18.37 11.01 7.33
CA LYS A 279 18.09 9.92 8.28
C LYS A 279 17.64 10.49 9.62
N LEU A 280 18.35 11.50 10.13
CA LEU A 280 18.00 12.15 11.40
C LEU A 280 16.68 12.92 11.32
N ALA A 281 16.43 13.64 10.23
CA ALA A 281 15.18 14.35 9.98
C ALA A 281 14.00 13.38 9.92
N THR A 282 14.14 12.28 9.19
CA THR A 282 13.10 11.23 9.08
C THR A 282 12.81 10.62 10.45
N GLN A 283 13.83 10.20 11.20
CA GLN A 283 13.67 9.65 12.56
C GLN A 283 12.98 10.64 13.52
N THR A 284 13.24 11.93 13.37
CA THR A 284 12.69 12.98 14.25
C THR A 284 11.27 13.32 13.90
N SER A 285 10.89 13.31 12.63
CA SER A 285 9.47 13.35 12.25
C SER A 285 8.68 12.22 12.90
N LEU A 286 9.28 11.04 13.11
CA LEU A 286 8.68 9.95 13.89
C LEU A 286 8.67 10.27 15.40
N GLY A 287 9.82 10.67 15.97
CA GLY A 287 9.98 10.88 17.42
C GLY A 287 9.25 12.10 17.98
N CYS A 288 9.13 13.19 17.22
CA CYS A 288 8.33 14.37 17.57
C CYS A 288 6.83 14.10 17.49
N LEU A 289 6.39 13.18 16.62
CA LEU A 289 5.03 12.69 16.65
C LEU A 289 4.84 11.87 17.95
N VAL A 290 5.70 10.91 18.27
CA VAL A 290 5.58 10.14 19.52
C VAL A 290 5.59 11.00 20.80
N MET A 291 6.20 12.19 20.78
CA MET A 291 6.30 13.11 21.93
C MET A 291 5.60 14.47 21.75
N GLY A 292 4.50 14.53 21.00
CA GLY A 292 3.69 15.74 20.87
C GLY A 292 3.10 16.19 22.21
N VAL A 293 3.69 17.26 22.79
CA VAL A 293 3.11 18.27 23.70
C VAL A 293 1.67 17.96 24.16
N LEU A 294 1.49 17.64 25.46
CA LEU A 294 0.26 17.18 26.18
C LEU A 294 0.09 15.66 26.41
N GLY A 295 1.15 14.86 26.39
CA GLY A 295 1.11 13.51 26.98
C GLY A 295 0.19 12.52 26.28
N LYS A 296 -0.15 12.76 25.01
CA LYS A 296 -0.69 11.73 24.10
C LYS A 296 0.46 11.18 23.27
N GLU A 297 0.72 9.88 23.41
CA GLU A 297 1.50 9.13 22.42
C GLU A 297 0.87 9.40 21.05
N SER A 298 1.61 10.00 20.11
CA SER A 298 1.12 10.12 18.73
C SER A 298 1.86 9.15 17.83
N ASP A 299 1.09 8.45 17.01
CA ASP A 299 1.53 7.23 16.36
C ASP A 299 2.56 7.44 15.26
N GLU A 300 3.40 6.44 15.06
CA GLU A 300 4.38 6.40 13.98
C GLU A 300 3.67 6.64 12.63
N PRO A 301 4.10 7.63 11.81
CA PRO A 301 3.45 7.92 10.54
C PRO A 301 3.52 6.71 9.61
N LEU A 302 2.33 6.25 9.23
CA LEU A 302 2.15 5.05 8.42
C LEU A 302 2.88 5.14 7.08
N HIS A 303 2.83 6.31 6.43
CA HIS A 303 3.34 6.55 5.07
C HIS A 303 4.88 6.59 4.94
N LEU A 304 5.64 6.67 6.05
CA LEU A 304 7.10 6.69 5.97
C LEU A 304 7.66 5.26 5.90
N LEU A 305 8.32 4.93 4.78
CA LEU A 305 8.91 3.61 4.53
C LEU A 305 10.44 3.70 4.38
N PRO A 306 11.23 2.89 5.10
CA PRO A 306 12.68 2.88 4.95
C PRO A 306 13.15 2.43 3.58
N SER A 307 12.55 1.35 3.10
CA SER A 307 12.89 0.69 1.86
C SER A 307 11.60 0.41 1.09
N ALA A 308 11.66 0.43 -0.23
CA ALA A 308 10.55 0.03 -1.11
C ALA A 308 11.07 -0.26 -2.53
N SER A 309 10.39 -1.16 -3.23
CA SER A 309 10.46 -1.25 -4.67
C SER A 309 9.37 -0.34 -5.24
N LEU A 310 9.74 0.89 -5.59
CA LEU A 310 8.82 1.90 -6.11
C LEU A 310 8.61 1.71 -7.61
N THR A 311 7.37 1.52 -8.03
CA THR A 311 6.96 1.49 -9.43
C THR A 311 6.06 2.68 -9.72
N VAL A 312 6.50 3.53 -10.65
CA VAL A 312 5.80 4.75 -11.07
C VAL A 312 5.11 4.47 -12.41
N ASN A 313 3.80 4.70 -12.47
CA ASN A 313 3.03 4.58 -13.71
C ASN A 313 2.96 5.93 -14.44
N HIS A 314 3.64 6.01 -15.59
CA HIS A 314 3.65 7.18 -16.47
C HIS A 314 2.66 7.06 -17.63
N THR A 315 1.80 6.04 -17.64
CA THR A 315 0.73 5.93 -18.63
C THR A 315 -0.23 7.13 -18.48
N PRO A 316 -0.55 7.84 -19.58
CA PRO A 316 -1.47 8.98 -19.51
C PRO A 316 -2.81 8.60 -18.90
N SER A 317 -3.21 9.35 -17.87
CA SER A 317 -4.49 9.21 -17.17
C SER A 317 -5.43 10.33 -17.59
N ARG A 318 -6.71 10.01 -17.82
CA ARG A 318 -7.71 11.01 -18.24
C ARG A 318 -8.02 12.04 -17.16
N ASP A 319 -8.11 11.55 -15.93
CA ASP A 319 -8.43 12.34 -14.75
C ASP A 319 -7.84 11.69 -13.51
N PHE A 320 -8.07 12.32 -12.35
CA PHE A 320 -7.66 11.80 -11.06
C PHE A 320 -8.28 10.44 -10.72
N LYS A 321 -9.54 10.15 -11.10
CA LYS A 321 -10.19 8.87 -10.80
C LYS A 321 -9.54 7.72 -11.59
N ASP A 322 -9.07 8.00 -12.80
CA ASP A 322 -8.30 7.07 -13.63
C ASP A 322 -6.88 6.89 -13.07
N ALA A 323 -6.22 7.97 -12.65
CA ALA A 323 -4.88 7.95 -12.05
C ALA A 323 -4.84 7.31 -10.66
N HIS A 324 -5.92 7.39 -9.88
CA HIS A 324 -6.03 6.76 -8.57
C HIS A 324 -6.58 5.34 -8.66
N GLY A 325 -7.38 4.99 -9.67
CA GLY A 325 -8.08 3.71 -9.71
C GLY A 325 -7.16 2.49 -9.85
N ILE A 326 -7.55 1.39 -9.20
CA ILE A 326 -6.82 0.11 -9.22
C ILE A 326 -6.73 -0.50 -10.64
N HIS A 327 -7.69 -0.17 -11.51
CA HIS A 327 -7.79 -0.70 -12.88
C HIS A 327 -6.66 -0.28 -13.81
N GLN A 328 -5.84 0.69 -13.42
CA GLN A 328 -4.65 1.04 -14.19
C GLN A 328 -3.55 -0.02 -14.11
N TRP A 329 -3.54 -0.89 -13.09
CA TRP A 329 -2.38 -1.74 -12.77
C TRP A 329 -2.34 -3.08 -13.51
N TRP A 330 -3.22 -3.25 -14.50
CA TRP A 330 -3.28 -4.45 -15.32
C TRP A 330 -3.63 -4.15 -16.79
N LYS A 331 -3.40 -2.92 -17.26
CA LYS A 331 -3.53 -2.63 -18.69
C LYS A 331 -2.35 -3.27 -19.44
N PRO A 332 -2.51 -3.68 -20.72
CA PRO A 332 -1.42 -4.28 -21.49
C PRO A 332 -0.30 -3.28 -21.81
N ASP A 333 -0.64 -2.01 -22.07
CA ASP A 333 0.30 -1.00 -22.56
C ASP A 333 0.74 -0.02 -21.44
N LEU A 334 1.33 -0.57 -20.36
CA LEU A 334 1.79 0.24 -19.23
C LEU A 334 3.20 0.78 -19.42
N ARG A 335 3.37 2.08 -19.10
CA ARG A 335 4.66 2.76 -19.06
C ARG A 335 5.14 2.84 -17.63
N LEU A 336 5.73 1.76 -17.14
CA LEU A 336 6.18 1.62 -15.75
C LEU A 336 7.68 1.90 -15.63
N GLU A 337 8.05 2.67 -14.61
CA GLU A 337 9.43 2.85 -14.18
C GLU A 337 9.57 2.26 -12.78
N SER A 338 10.44 1.27 -12.59
CA SER A 338 10.66 0.63 -11.28
C SER A 338 12.06 0.93 -10.75
N LYS A 339 12.14 1.33 -9.48
CA LYS A 339 13.37 1.63 -8.76
C LYS A 339 13.34 1.07 -7.36
N LEU A 340 14.46 0.47 -6.93
CA LEU A 340 14.63 -0.04 -5.58
C LEU A 340 15.31 1.02 -4.70
N TYR A 341 14.65 1.39 -3.60
CA TYR A 341 15.22 2.24 -2.56
C TYR A 341 15.45 1.41 -1.30
N LYS A 342 16.65 1.48 -0.74
CA LYS A 342 17.03 0.83 0.53
C LYS A 342 17.52 1.88 1.53
N TYR A 343 17.29 1.62 2.81
CA TYR A 343 17.75 2.46 3.92
C TYR A 343 19.25 2.31 4.23
#